data_AF-A0A6G3XTL4-F1
#
_entry.id   AF-A0A6G3XTL4-F1
#
_cell.length_a   1.000
_cell.length_b   1.000
_cell.length_c   1.000
_cell.angle_alpha   90.00
_cell.angle_beta   90.00
_cell.angle_gamma   90.00
#
_symmetry.space_group_name_H-M   'P 1'
#
loop_
_entity.id
_entity.type
_entity.pdbx_description
1 polymer ?
#
loop_
_entity_poly.entity_id
_entity_poly.type
_entity_poly.pdbx_seq_one_letter_code
_entity_poly.pdbx_strand_id
1 'polypeptide(L)' 'SPDAAGQTFQGVEPTATVRNADDGSALATFTPPRLGTETALVVIEIYLRNGAWKARAVGQGYANGLAGIATD' A
#
# COMPACT_ATOMS: atom_id res chain seq x y z
N SER A 1 0.53 -4.64 -16.11
CA SER A 1 0.25 -3.73 -14.99
C SER A 1 -0.79 -4.43 -14.12
N PRO A 2 -0.70 -4.38 -12.78
CA PRO A 2 -1.61 -5.09 -11.87
C PRO A 2 -3.08 -4.59 -11.93
N ASP A 3 -3.36 -3.58 -12.77
CA ASP A 3 -4.69 -3.05 -13.09
C ASP A 3 -5.48 -3.91 -14.11
N ALA A 4 -4.86 -4.93 -14.71
CA ALA A 4 -5.57 -5.87 -15.56
C ALA A 4 -6.56 -6.70 -14.73
N ALA A 5 -7.84 -6.64 -15.10
CA ALA A 5 -8.91 -7.31 -14.38
C ALA A 5 -8.58 -8.80 -14.12
N GLY A 6 -8.62 -9.20 -12.85
CA GLY A 6 -8.35 -10.58 -12.42
C GLY A 6 -6.89 -10.92 -12.15
N GLN A 7 -5.93 -10.00 -12.33
CA GLN A 7 -4.56 -10.21 -11.85
C GLN A 7 -4.48 -10.11 -10.33
N THR A 8 -3.68 -10.99 -9.74
CA THR A 8 -3.39 -11.02 -8.30
C THR A 8 -2.02 -10.42 -8.02
N PHE A 9 -1.72 -10.16 -6.76
CA PHE A 9 -0.38 -9.73 -6.33
C PHE A 9 0.62 -10.89 -6.15
N GLN A 10 0.25 -12.12 -6.51
CA GLN A 10 1.14 -13.27 -6.38
C GLN A 10 2.40 -13.08 -7.24
N GLY A 11 3.57 -13.13 -6.60
CA GLY A 11 4.86 -12.93 -7.28
C GLY A 11 5.15 -11.48 -7.66
N VAL A 12 4.32 -10.52 -7.21
CA VAL A 12 4.55 -9.09 -7.36
C VAL A 12 5.16 -8.53 -6.07
N GLU A 13 6.13 -7.62 -6.20
CA GLU A 13 6.75 -6.91 -5.08
C GLU A 13 6.41 -5.41 -5.13
N PRO A 14 5.14 -5.03 -4.88
CA PRO A 14 4.75 -3.62 -4.93
C PRO A 14 5.49 -2.86 -3.82
N THR A 15 6.07 -1.73 -4.17
CA THR A 15 6.85 -0.91 -3.23
C THR A 15 6.27 0.49 -3.16
N ALA A 16 5.91 0.93 -1.95
CA ALA A 16 5.52 2.32 -1.70
C ALA A 16 6.73 3.10 -1.18
N THR A 17 6.91 4.32 -1.69
CA THR A 17 7.89 5.28 -1.18
C THR A 17 7.18 6.58 -0.83
N VAL A 18 7.29 7.01 0.43
CA VAL A 18 6.86 8.33 0.88
C VAL A 18 8.02 9.29 0.67
N ARG A 19 7.78 10.42 0.01
CA ARG A 19 8.80 11.43 -0.27
C ARG A 19 8.44 12.77 0.34
N ASN A 20 9.46 13.53 0.72
CA ASN A 20 9.31 14.93 1.06
C ASN A 20 8.90 15.71 -0.20
N ALA A 21 7.90 16.58 -0.08
CA ALA A 21 7.38 17.35 -1.21
C ALA A 21 8.34 18.45 -1.68
N ASP A 22 9.17 18.98 -0.78
CA ASP A 22 10.05 20.13 -1.09
C ASP A 22 11.28 19.72 -1.89
N ASP A 23 11.92 18.59 -1.52
CA ASP A 23 13.20 18.15 -2.09
C ASP A 23 13.14 16.75 -2.72
N GLY A 24 12.00 16.07 -2.66
CA GLY A 24 11.80 14.74 -3.23
C GLY A 24 12.55 13.61 -2.52
N SER A 25 13.22 13.89 -1.39
CA SER A 25 13.97 12.89 -0.62
C SER A 25 13.03 11.80 -0.08
N ALA A 26 13.49 10.55 -0.05
CA ALA A 26 12.70 9.45 0.48
C ALA A 26 12.67 9.51 2.01
N LEU A 27 11.46 9.55 2.57
CA LEU A 27 11.20 9.56 4.01
C LEU A 27 10.94 8.16 4.57
N ALA A 28 10.30 7.30 3.76
CA ALA A 28 10.06 5.90 4.09
C ALA A 28 9.87 5.08 2.81
N THR A 29 10.33 3.83 2.83
CA THR A 29 10.09 2.86 1.75
C THR A 29 9.60 1.56 2.37
N PHE A 30 8.58 0.95 1.78
CA PHE A 30 8.03 -0.32 2.24
C PHE A 30 7.59 -1.19 1.08
N THR A 31 8.00 -2.45 1.13
CA THR A 31 7.58 -3.53 0.22
C THR A 31 6.90 -4.60 1.07
N PRO A 32 5.57 -4.81 0.94
CA PRO A 32 4.86 -5.84 1.69
C PRO A 32 5.42 -7.24 1.37
N PRO A 33 5.72 -8.07 2.37
CA PRO A 33 6.18 -9.43 2.12
C PRO A 33 5.01 -10.36 1.79
N ARG A 34 5.25 -11.36 0.93
CA ARG A 34 4.39 -12.54 0.76
C ARG A 34 2.93 -12.25 0.37
N LEU A 35 2.74 -11.50 -0.72
CA LEU A 35 1.42 -11.34 -1.34
C LEU A 35 1.00 -12.59 -2.14
N GLY A 36 -0.30 -12.81 -2.27
CA GLY A 36 -0.91 -13.99 -2.88
C GLY A 36 -2.10 -13.64 -3.76
N THR A 37 -3.29 -14.14 -3.40
CA THR A 37 -4.50 -14.06 -4.25
C THR A 37 -5.18 -12.70 -4.22
N GLU A 38 -4.63 -11.72 -3.50
CA GLU A 38 -5.25 -10.42 -3.34
C GLU A 38 -5.23 -9.63 -4.64
N THR A 39 -6.30 -8.88 -4.88
CA THR A 39 -6.51 -8.06 -6.08
C THR A 39 -6.59 -6.57 -5.76
N ALA A 40 -6.61 -6.21 -4.47
CA ALA A 40 -6.36 -4.86 -3.96
C ALA A 40 -5.44 -4.90 -2.73
N LEU A 41 -4.77 -3.79 -2.42
CA LEU A 41 -3.73 -3.72 -1.40
C LEU A 41 -3.68 -2.33 -0.74
N VAL A 42 -3.70 -2.29 0.59
CA VAL A 42 -3.34 -1.10 1.39
C VAL A 42 -1.88 -1.24 1.82
N VAL A 43 -1.00 -0.42 1.24
CA VAL A 43 0.46 -0.51 1.48
C VAL A 43 0.91 0.38 2.65
N ILE A 44 0.46 1.62 2.67
CA ILE A 44 0.82 2.64 3.66
C ILE A 44 -0.45 3.36 4.12
N GLU A 45 -0.53 3.64 5.43
CA GLU A 45 -1.47 4.60 6.01
C GLU A 45 -0.74 5.88 6.39
N ILE A 46 -1.30 7.03 6.01
CA ILE A 46 -0.85 8.35 6.45
C ILE A 46 -1.89 8.90 7.43
N TYR A 47 -1.45 9.25 8.63
CA TYR A 47 -2.35 9.70 9.70
C TYR A 47 -1.73 10.80 10.55
N LEU A 48 -2.59 11.60 11.17
CA LEU A 48 -2.19 12.66 12.10
C LEU A 48 -2.24 12.14 13.54
N ARG A 49 -1.16 12.31 14.30
CA ARG A 49 -1.12 12.00 15.74
C ARG A 49 -0.34 13.07 16.48
N ASN A 50 -1.00 13.71 17.44
CA ASN A 50 -0.43 14.78 18.27
C ASN A 50 0.17 15.94 17.44
N GLY A 51 -0.53 16.36 16.39
CA GLY A 51 -0.09 17.45 15.50
C GLY A 51 1.02 17.08 14.51
N ALA A 52 1.51 15.84 14.52
CA ALA A 52 2.51 15.36 13.58
C ALA A 52 1.91 14.33 12.61
N TRP A 53 2.20 14.50 11.32
CA TRP A 53 1.92 13.49 10.30
C TRP A 53 2.84 12.28 10.49
N LYS A 54 2.27 11.09 10.32
CA LYS A 54 2.99 9.81 10.45
C LYS A 54 2.62 8.89 9.30
N ALA A 55 3.55 8.05 8.92
CA ALA A 55 3.32 6.92 8.03
C ALA A 55 3.37 5.62 8.82
N ARG A 56 2.49 4.68 8.50
CA ARG A 56 2.52 3.29 8.99
C ARG A 56 2.59 2.34 7.79
N ALA A 57 3.54 1.41 7.83
CA ALA A 57 3.57 0.26 6.94
C ALA A 57 2.44 -0.71 7.30
N VAL A 58 1.59 -1.05 6.33
CA VAL A 58 0.42 -1.91 6.53
C VAL A 58 0.60 -3.22 5.77
N GLY A 59 0.52 -3.18 4.42
CA GLY A 59 0.69 -4.38 3.59
C GLY A 59 -0.50 -5.34 3.64
N GLN A 60 -1.72 -4.81 3.84
CA GLN A 60 -2.95 -5.61 3.92
C GLN A 60 -3.55 -5.79 2.52
N GLY A 61 -3.57 -7.02 2.05
CA GLY A 61 -4.23 -7.37 0.79
C GLY A 61 -5.71 -7.73 0.98
N TYR A 62 -6.48 -7.56 -0.08
CA TYR A 62 -7.91 -7.83 -0.16
C TYR A 62 -8.21 -8.74 -1.36
N ALA A 63 -8.66 -9.97 -1.09
CA ALA A 63 -9.02 -10.94 -2.13
C ALA A 63 -10.30 -10.57 -2.88
N ASN A 64 -11.24 -9.91 -2.20
CA ASN A 64 -12.46 -9.31 -2.77
C ASN A 64 -12.21 -7.94 -3.45
N GLY A 65 -10.94 -7.58 -3.66
CA GLY A 65 -10.54 -6.38 -4.39
C GLY A 65 -10.98 -5.08 -3.71
N LEU A 66 -11.19 -4.04 -4.51
CA LEU A 66 -11.55 -2.70 -4.02
C LEU A 66 -12.87 -2.69 -3.23
N ALA A 67 -13.80 -3.60 -3.53
CA ALA A 67 -15.04 -3.72 -2.77
C ALA A 67 -14.76 -4.08 -1.30
N GLY A 68 -13.73 -4.90 -1.03
CA GLY A 68 -13.31 -5.22 0.32
C GLY A 68 -12.77 -4.02 1.09
N ILE A 69 -11.94 -3.22 0.43
CA ILE A 69 -11.41 -1.97 1.01
C ILE A 69 -12.54 -0.99 1.32
N ALA A 70 -13.54 -0.88 0.43
CA ALA A 70 -14.62 0.07 0.62
C ALA A 70 -15.57 -0.28 1.79
N THR A 71 -15.55 -1.53 2.24
CA THR A 71 -16.44 -2.04 3.29
C THR A 71 -15.78 -2.26 4.65
N ASP A 72 -14.45 -2.18 4.72
CA ASP A 72 -13.64 -2.28 5.95
C ASP A 72 -13.51 -0.90 6.61
#